data_AF-A0A7H8TKG8-F1
#
_entry.id   AF-A0A7H8TKG8-F1
#
_cell.length_a   1.000
_cell.length_b   1.000
_cell.length_c   1.000
_cell.angle_alpha   90.00
_cell.angle_beta   90.00
_cell.angle_gamma   90.00
#
_symmetry.space_group_name_H-M   'P 1'
#
loop_
_entity.id
_entity.type
_entity.pdbx_description
1 polymer ?
#
loop_
_entity_poly.entity_id
_entity_poly.type
_entity_poly.pdbx_seq_one_letter_code
_entity_poly.pdbx_strand_id
1 'polypeptide(L)'
;MRGLPARVPPYTAARWAARLREHGMSAQDIANRAGLSVTLIRRLLRTPEQGQARNIARSTADAVLGIPIPARRQPSAPGLTGSAEASRLLADLARAGWPAPALAQRLEINARTIHEVRDKRPCLRLDLALRIRRLHRELIGLDPISQGIRPGNAARARAAAARRATEV
;
A
#
# COMPACT_ATOMS: atom_id res chain seq x y z
N MET A 1 37.25 -14.10 27.33
CA MET A 1 36.03 -14.11 26.48
C MET A 1 36.25 -13.17 25.30
N ARG A 2 36.27 -13.68 24.05
CA ARG A 2 36.42 -12.81 22.85
C ARG A 2 35.09 -12.08 22.61
N GLY A 3 35.10 -10.75 22.62
CA GLY A 3 33.93 -9.93 22.35
C GLY A 3 33.40 -10.15 20.93
N LEU A 4 32.08 -10.17 20.77
CA LEU A 4 31.45 -10.24 19.46
C LEU A 4 31.87 -9.03 18.62
N PRO A 5 32.11 -9.19 17.30
CA PRO A 5 32.54 -8.08 16.47
C PRO A 5 31.46 -7.00 16.42
N ALA A 6 31.87 -5.75 16.68
CA ALA A 6 30.99 -4.59 16.77
C ALA A 6 30.33 -4.22 15.42
N ARG A 7 30.95 -4.64 14.31
CA ARG A 7 30.41 -4.48 12.96
C ARG A 7 30.24 -5.83 12.29
N VAL A 8 29.14 -5.98 11.54
CA VAL A 8 28.76 -7.21 10.86
C VAL A 8 28.43 -6.93 9.39
N PRO A 9 28.58 -7.93 8.50
CA PRO A 9 28.12 -7.81 7.13
C PRO A 9 26.61 -7.50 7.06
N PRO A 10 26.16 -6.62 6.16
CA PRO A 10 24.77 -6.15 6.14
C PRO A 10 23.77 -7.14 5.51
N TYR A 11 24.24 -8.17 4.82
CA TYR A 11 23.42 -9.01 3.93
C TYR A 11 22.22 -9.64 4.62
N THR A 12 22.39 -10.17 5.83
CA THR A 12 21.31 -10.83 6.57
C THR A 12 20.21 -9.83 6.94
N ALA A 13 20.59 -8.64 7.40
CA ALA A 13 19.66 -7.57 7.76
C ALA A 13 19.00 -6.97 6.50
N ALA A 14 19.73 -6.83 5.40
CA ALA A 14 19.20 -6.35 4.13
C ALA A 14 18.16 -7.31 3.55
N ARG A 15 18.46 -8.61 3.53
CA ARG A 15 17.53 -9.65 3.07
C ARG A 15 16.28 -9.72 3.95
N TRP A 16 16.44 -9.57 5.27
CA TRP A 16 15.29 -9.51 6.19
C TRP A 16 14.44 -8.26 5.95
N ALA A 17 15.06 -7.09 5.80
CA ALA A 17 14.34 -5.85 5.46
C ALA A 17 13.59 -5.96 4.13
N ALA A 18 14.17 -6.64 3.12
CA ALA A 18 13.47 -6.94 1.86
C ALA A 18 12.25 -7.84 2.10
N ARG A 19 12.39 -8.90 2.90
CA ARG A 19 11.27 -9.77 3.29
C ARG A 19 10.15 -9.03 4.03
N LEU A 20 10.50 -8.08 4.91
CA LEU A 20 9.51 -7.22 5.57
C LEU A 20 8.74 -6.35 4.56
N ARG A 21 9.41 -5.89 3.49
CA ARG A 21 8.74 -5.16 2.39
C ARG A 21 7.81 -6.03 1.57
N GLU A 22 8.19 -7.27 1.27
CA GLU A 22 7.31 -8.24 0.60
C GLU A 22 6.04 -8.49 1.41
N HIS A 23 6.14 -8.41 2.74
CA HIS A 23 5.00 -8.51 3.66
C HIS A 23 4.27 -7.18 3.91
N GLY A 24 4.62 -6.12 3.16
CA GLY A 24 3.87 -4.87 3.09
C GLY A 24 4.39 -3.74 3.98
N MET A 25 5.54 -3.87 4.65
CA MET A 25 6.14 -2.75 5.38
C MET A 25 6.88 -1.79 4.45
N SER A 26 6.74 -0.49 4.70
CA SER A 26 7.58 0.52 4.06
C SER A 26 8.94 0.64 4.76
N ALA A 27 9.91 1.29 4.10
CA ALA A 27 11.18 1.62 4.74
C ALA A 27 11.02 2.51 5.99
N GLN A 28 9.97 3.33 6.05
CA GLN A 28 9.66 4.16 7.21
C GLN A 28 9.16 3.31 8.39
N ASP A 29 8.37 2.27 8.12
CA ASP A 29 7.83 1.39 9.17
C ASP A 29 8.92 0.54 9.81
N ILE A 30 9.80 0.01 8.96
CA ILE A 30 10.99 -0.73 9.39
C ILE A 30 11.88 0.19 10.23
N ALA A 31 12.07 1.44 9.81
CA ALA A 31 12.86 2.42 10.56
C ALA A 31 12.25 2.74 11.93
N ASN A 32 10.95 3.02 11.99
CA ASN A 32 10.23 3.31 13.23
C ASN A 32 10.27 2.12 14.20
N ARG A 33 10.07 0.88 13.71
CA ARG A 33 10.10 -0.32 14.55
C ARG A 33 11.50 -0.70 15.02
N ALA A 34 12.53 -0.46 14.21
CA ALA A 34 13.91 -0.73 14.59
C ALA A 34 14.53 0.39 15.44
N GLY A 35 13.85 1.55 15.61
CA GLY A 35 14.45 2.73 16.24
C GLY A 35 15.62 3.31 15.43
N LEU A 36 15.55 3.21 14.10
CA LEU A 36 16.60 3.63 13.16
C LEU A 36 16.14 4.77 12.26
N SER A 37 17.07 5.43 11.59
CA SER A 37 16.72 6.44 10.58
C SER A 37 16.24 5.79 9.28
N VAL A 38 15.26 6.40 8.62
CA VAL A 38 14.73 5.91 7.33
C VAL A 38 15.80 5.90 6.23
N THR A 39 16.77 6.82 6.29
CA THR A 39 17.90 6.87 5.36
C THR A 39 18.79 5.64 5.50
N LEU A 40 19.01 5.16 6.72
CA LEU A 40 19.79 3.95 6.99
C LEU A 40 19.08 2.71 6.43
N ILE A 41 17.77 2.59 6.65
CA ILE A 41 16.97 1.50 6.09
C ILE A 41 16.94 1.54 4.55
N ARG A 42 16.76 2.71 3.94
CA ARG A 42 16.81 2.86 2.47
C ARG A 42 18.17 2.47 1.91
N ARG A 43 19.26 2.82 2.59
CA ARG A 43 20.61 2.38 2.22
C ARG A 43 20.75 0.86 2.35
N LEU A 44 20.24 0.28 3.44
CA LEU A 44 20.25 -1.16 3.67
C LEU A 44 19.49 -1.91 2.57
N LEU A 45 18.32 -1.42 2.17
CA LEU A 45 17.50 -1.98 1.08
C LEU A 45 18.12 -1.84 -0.32
N ARG A 46 19.08 -0.94 -0.50
CA ARG A 46 19.85 -0.77 -1.74
C ARG A 46 21.14 -1.61 -1.74
N THR A 47 21.40 -2.36 -0.67
CA THR A 47 22.60 -3.19 -0.57
C THR A 47 22.49 -4.33 -1.58
N PRO A 48 23.44 -4.46 -2.51
CA PRO A 48 23.42 -5.55 -3.48
C PRO A 48 23.60 -6.90 -2.77
N GLU A 49 22.94 -7.95 -3.27
CA GLU A 49 23.06 -9.30 -2.71
C GLU A 49 24.48 -9.87 -2.82
N GLN A 50 25.27 -9.37 -3.78
CA GLN A 50 26.66 -9.76 -4.01
C GLN A 50 27.49 -8.50 -4.33
N GLY A 51 28.51 -8.20 -3.52
CA GLY A 51 29.40 -7.06 -3.71
C GLY A 51 30.01 -6.50 -2.43
N GLN A 52 30.87 -5.49 -2.52
CA GLN A 52 31.47 -4.81 -1.36
C GLN A 52 30.48 -3.86 -0.68
N ALA A 53 29.65 -4.39 0.22
CA ALA A 53 28.84 -3.57 1.11
C ALA A 53 29.62 -3.22 2.39
N ARG A 54 29.53 -1.96 2.84
CA ARG A 54 30.16 -1.55 4.11
C ARG A 54 29.48 -2.26 5.28
N ASN A 55 30.29 -2.81 6.19
CA ASN A 55 29.78 -3.43 7.41
C ASN A 55 28.97 -2.42 8.23
N ILE A 56 27.86 -2.88 8.79
CA ILE A 56 26.95 -2.11 9.65
C ILE A 56 27.21 -2.42 11.12
N ALA A 57 26.76 -1.55 12.02
CA ALA A 57 26.84 -1.84 13.45
C ALA A 57 25.97 -3.07 13.78
N ARG A 58 26.46 -3.93 14.68
CA ARG A 58 25.73 -5.12 15.13
C ARG A 58 24.35 -4.76 15.68
N SER A 59 24.26 -3.71 16.48
CA SER A 59 22.99 -3.20 17.02
C SER A 59 21.98 -2.84 15.93
N THR A 60 22.43 -2.29 14.80
CA THR A 60 21.56 -2.03 13.64
C THR A 60 21.06 -3.33 13.01
N ALA A 61 21.94 -4.32 12.85
CA ALA A 61 21.56 -5.61 12.30
C ALA A 61 20.53 -6.30 13.20
N ASP A 62 20.79 -6.35 14.51
CA ASP A 62 19.92 -6.97 15.50
C ASP A 62 18.56 -6.26 15.59
N ALA A 63 18.55 -4.92 15.54
CA ALA A 63 17.31 -4.14 15.56
C ALA A 63 16.41 -4.42 14.34
N VAL A 64 16.99 -4.59 13.15
CA VAL A 64 16.23 -4.94 11.93
C VAL A 64 15.76 -6.38 11.99
N LEU A 65 16.63 -7.32 12.38
CA LEU A 65 16.31 -8.74 12.50
C LEU A 65 15.26 -9.02 13.58
N GLY A 66 15.21 -8.21 14.63
CA GLY A 66 14.23 -8.30 15.72
C GLY A 66 12.82 -7.88 15.33
N ILE A 67 12.59 -7.31 14.14
CA ILE A 67 11.24 -6.95 13.68
C ILE A 67 10.51 -8.24 13.26
N PRO A 68 9.39 -8.59 13.92
CA PRO A 68 8.61 -9.75 13.54
C PRO A 68 7.95 -9.54 12.17
N ILE A 69 7.86 -10.61 11.38
CA ILE A 69 7.07 -10.59 10.15
C ILE A 69 5.59 -10.47 10.54
N PRO A 70 4.85 -9.49 10.00
CA PRO A 70 3.46 -9.30 10.34
C PRO A 70 2.65 -10.50 9.84
N ALA A 71 1.85 -11.07 10.74
CA ALA A 71 0.96 -12.19 10.44
C ALA A 71 -0.16 -11.71 9.51
N ARG A 72 0.02 -11.90 8.21
CA ARG A 72 -0.87 -11.45 7.11
C ARG A 72 -0.92 -9.92 6.91
N ARG A 73 -1.28 -9.57 5.68
CA ARG A 73 -1.44 -8.23 5.07
C ARG A 73 -2.31 -7.26 5.90
N GLN A 74 -1.89 -6.88 7.10
CA GLN A 74 -2.36 -5.68 7.79
C GLN A 74 -1.37 -4.57 7.42
N PRO A 75 -1.72 -3.68 6.46
CA PRO A 75 -0.84 -2.61 6.04
C PRO A 75 -0.83 -1.56 7.16
N SER A 76 0.11 -1.69 8.08
CA SER A 76 0.12 -0.87 9.30
C SER A 76 0.82 0.49 9.15
N ALA A 77 1.46 0.85 8.01
CA ALA A 77 1.84 2.25 7.63
C ALA A 77 2.60 2.35 6.26
N PRO A 78 3.12 3.55 5.84
CA PRO A 78 2.71 4.27 4.65
C PRO A 78 3.67 4.03 3.46
N GLY A 79 3.48 2.95 2.71
CA GLY A 79 4.03 2.84 1.36
C GLY A 79 3.21 3.70 0.39
N LEU A 80 3.84 4.43 -0.54
CA LEU A 80 3.16 4.95 -1.72
C LEU A 80 3.25 3.88 -2.83
N THR A 81 2.14 3.63 -3.53
CA THR A 81 2.04 2.73 -4.68
C THR A 81 1.40 3.45 -5.86
N GLY A 82 1.69 2.99 -7.08
CA GLY A 82 1.04 3.50 -8.28
C GLY A 82 -0.48 3.35 -8.21
N SER A 83 -1.19 4.34 -8.74
CA SER A 83 -2.66 4.42 -8.66
C SER A 83 -3.42 3.69 -9.76
N ALA A 84 -2.74 3.24 -10.81
CA ALA A 84 -3.38 2.68 -12.00
C ALA A 84 -4.36 1.53 -11.68
N GLU A 85 -3.95 0.56 -10.85
CA GLU A 85 -4.82 -0.54 -10.44
C GLU A 85 -6.02 -0.01 -9.63
N ALA A 86 -5.78 0.84 -8.63
CA ALA A 86 -6.85 1.39 -7.79
C ALA A 86 -7.85 2.25 -8.60
N SER A 87 -7.37 3.04 -9.56
CA SER A 87 -8.20 3.81 -10.48
C SER A 87 -9.09 2.90 -11.32
N ARG A 88 -8.51 1.85 -11.92
CA ARG A 88 -9.26 0.86 -12.71
C ARG A 88 -10.35 0.19 -11.90
N LEU A 89 -10.04 -0.28 -10.69
CA LEU A 89 -11.02 -0.94 -9.81
C LEU A 89 -12.15 0.00 -9.40
N LEU A 90 -11.83 1.27 -9.10
CA LEU A 90 -12.87 2.26 -8.80
C LEU A 90 -13.72 2.58 -10.04
N ALA A 91 -13.16 2.54 -11.24
CA ALA A 91 -13.91 2.71 -12.48
C ALA A 91 -14.83 1.52 -12.77
N ASP A 92 -14.36 0.29 -12.52
CA ASP A 92 -15.18 -0.94 -12.61
C ASP A 92 -16.41 -0.84 -11.69
N LEU A 93 -16.21 -0.42 -10.43
CA LEU A 93 -17.32 -0.20 -9.49
C LEU A 93 -18.27 0.91 -9.96
N ALA A 94 -17.76 1.99 -10.56
CA ALA A 94 -18.62 3.04 -11.13
C ALA A 94 -19.49 2.51 -12.27
N ARG A 95 -18.93 1.65 -13.14
CA ARG A 95 -19.67 0.99 -14.23
C ARG A 95 -20.73 0.02 -13.71
N ALA A 96 -20.47 -0.67 -12.60
CA ALA A 96 -21.49 -1.47 -11.91
C ALA A 96 -22.61 -0.61 -11.28
N GLY A 97 -22.38 0.69 -11.08
CA GLY A 97 -23.36 1.64 -10.56
C GLY A 97 -23.10 2.05 -9.12
N TRP A 98 -21.90 1.82 -8.59
CA TRP A 98 -21.54 2.28 -7.24
C TRP A 98 -21.12 3.76 -7.26
N PRO A 99 -21.88 4.65 -6.59
CA PRO A 99 -21.58 6.08 -6.60
C PRO A 99 -20.40 6.41 -5.68
N ALA A 100 -19.61 7.42 -6.04
CA ALA A 100 -18.41 7.81 -5.27
C ALA A 100 -18.68 8.13 -3.79
N PRO A 101 -19.79 8.80 -3.41
CA PRO A 101 -20.13 9.01 -1.99
C PRO A 101 -20.32 7.70 -1.20
N ALA A 102 -20.91 6.67 -1.81
CA ALA A 102 -21.12 5.39 -1.13
C ALA A 102 -19.80 4.62 -0.95
N LEU A 103 -18.94 4.63 -1.98
CA LEU A 103 -17.60 4.04 -1.89
C LEU A 103 -16.75 4.77 -0.84
N ALA A 104 -16.86 6.09 -0.76
CA ALA A 104 -16.15 6.92 0.19
C ALA A 104 -16.56 6.62 1.64
N GLN A 105 -17.85 6.46 1.93
CA GLN A 105 -18.34 6.05 3.26
C GLN A 105 -17.78 4.68 3.66
N ARG A 106 -17.81 3.69 2.76
CA ARG A 106 -17.30 2.33 3.04
C ARG A 106 -15.77 2.26 3.19
N LEU A 107 -15.05 3.22 2.61
CA LEU A 107 -13.61 3.37 2.76
C LEU A 107 -13.24 4.38 3.85
N GLU A 108 -14.21 4.96 4.56
CA GLU A 108 -13.96 6.00 5.58
C GLU A 108 -13.04 7.12 5.07
N ILE A 109 -13.24 7.55 3.82
CA ILE A 109 -12.49 8.65 3.20
C ILE A 109 -13.43 9.67 2.58
N ASN A 110 -12.86 10.78 2.11
CA ASN A 110 -13.61 11.80 1.38
C ASN A 110 -13.92 11.35 -0.06
N ALA A 111 -15.13 11.63 -0.55
CA ALA A 111 -15.52 11.39 -1.95
C ALA A 111 -14.61 12.12 -2.95
N ARG A 112 -14.07 13.29 -2.58
CA ARG A 112 -13.04 14.01 -3.35
C ARG A 112 -11.79 13.14 -3.56
N THR A 113 -11.37 12.37 -2.57
CA THR A 113 -10.22 11.45 -2.69
C THR A 113 -10.50 10.33 -3.69
N ILE A 114 -11.73 9.81 -3.76
CA ILE A 114 -12.12 8.83 -4.78
C ILE A 114 -12.01 9.44 -6.19
N HIS A 115 -12.45 10.69 -6.36
CA HIS A 115 -12.30 11.40 -7.63
C HIS A 115 -10.83 11.63 -7.97
N GLU A 116 -10.00 12.07 -7.02
CA GLU A 116 -8.56 12.28 -7.23
C GLU A 116 -7.81 10.99 -7.61
N VAL A 117 -8.15 9.86 -6.98
CA VAL A 117 -7.55 8.55 -7.31
C VAL A 117 -7.95 8.08 -8.71
N ARG A 118 -9.17 8.39 -9.16
CA ARG A 118 -9.61 8.04 -10.51
C ARG A 118 -8.90 8.88 -11.58
N ASP A 119 -8.64 10.14 -11.29
CA ASP A 119 -8.42 11.16 -12.32
C ASP A 119 -6.96 11.64 -12.41
N LYS A 120 -6.32 11.96 -11.27
CA LYS A 120 -5.13 12.82 -11.26
C LYS A 120 -3.99 12.34 -10.39
N ARG A 121 -4.20 11.37 -9.50
CA ARG A 121 -3.13 10.94 -8.57
C ARG A 121 -2.22 9.92 -9.25
N PRO A 122 -0.89 10.16 -9.36
CA PRO A 122 0.04 9.14 -9.84
C PRO A 122 0.32 8.07 -8.77
N CYS A 123 0.29 8.44 -7.49
CA CYS A 123 0.57 7.56 -6.37
C CYS A 123 -0.47 7.73 -5.24
N LEU A 124 -0.78 6.65 -4.52
CA LEU A 124 -1.57 6.67 -3.30
C LEU A 124 -0.95 5.78 -2.22
N ARG A 125 -1.45 5.92 -0.99
CA ARG A 125 -1.03 5.02 0.09
C ARG A 125 -1.40 3.57 -0.23
N LEU A 126 -0.47 2.66 0.00
CA LEU A 126 -0.61 1.21 -0.22
C LEU A 126 -1.79 0.65 0.59
N ASP A 127 -1.96 1.12 1.83
CA ASP A 127 -3.15 0.80 2.64
C ASP A 127 -4.45 1.11 1.88
N LEU A 128 -4.59 2.34 1.37
CA LEU A 128 -5.76 2.76 0.61
C LEU A 128 -5.93 1.90 -0.67
N ALA A 129 -4.85 1.58 -1.38
CA ALA A 129 -4.90 0.72 -2.56
C ALA A 129 -5.41 -0.70 -2.23
N LEU A 130 -4.94 -1.27 -1.11
CA LEU A 130 -5.36 -2.59 -0.66
C LEU A 130 -6.82 -2.58 -0.17
N ARG A 131 -7.25 -1.52 0.52
CA ARG A 131 -8.65 -1.33 0.93
C ARG A 131 -9.57 -1.20 -0.28
N ILE A 132 -9.19 -0.44 -1.30
CA ILE A 132 -9.93 -0.36 -2.58
C ILE A 132 -10.03 -1.74 -3.25
N ARG A 133 -8.92 -2.51 -3.28
CA ARG A 133 -8.91 -3.86 -3.86
C ARG A 133 -9.82 -4.83 -3.13
N ARG A 134 -9.83 -4.77 -1.80
CA ARG A 134 -10.74 -5.57 -0.96
C ARG A 134 -12.20 -5.18 -1.23
N LEU A 135 -12.50 -3.88 -1.20
CA LEU A 135 -13.84 -3.38 -1.46
C LEU A 135 -14.35 -3.80 -2.85
N HIS A 136 -13.49 -3.74 -3.87
CA HIS A 136 -13.87 -4.18 -5.20
C HIS A 136 -14.33 -5.64 -5.21
N ARG A 137 -13.57 -6.55 -4.58
CA ARG A 137 -13.94 -7.97 -4.50
C ARG A 137 -15.27 -8.19 -3.78
N GLU A 138 -15.53 -7.41 -2.74
CA GLU A 138 -16.76 -7.50 -1.97
C GLU A 138 -17.98 -7.00 -2.78
N LEU A 139 -17.81 -5.99 -3.63
CA LEU A 139 -18.93 -5.27 -4.24
C LEU A 139 -19.19 -5.56 -5.73
N ILE A 140 -18.21 -6.09 -6.47
CA ILE A 140 -18.34 -6.25 -7.92
C ILE A 140 -19.45 -7.22 -8.33
N GLY A 141 -19.76 -8.20 -7.49
CA GLY A 141 -20.84 -9.17 -7.71
C GLY A 141 -22.19 -8.77 -7.08
N LEU A 142 -22.26 -7.62 -6.42
CA LEU A 142 -23.47 -7.19 -5.72
C LEU A 142 -24.20 -6.09 -6.49
N ASP A 143 -25.53 -6.16 -6.49
CA ASP A 143 -26.36 -5.11 -7.01
C ASP A 143 -26.41 -3.91 -6.04
N PRO A 144 -26.01 -2.70 -6.45
CA PRO A 144 -26.04 -1.52 -5.59
C PRO A 144 -27.46 -1.15 -5.12
N ILE A 145 -28.51 -1.43 -5.91
CA ILE A 145 -29.89 -1.08 -5.51
C ILE A 145 -30.33 -1.95 -4.32
N SER A 146 -30.05 -3.25 -4.40
CA SER A 146 -30.25 -4.23 -3.31
C SER A 146 -29.44 -3.91 -2.06
N GLN A 147 -28.45 -3.01 -2.15
CA GLN A 147 -27.57 -2.57 -1.06
C GLN A 147 -27.95 -1.17 -0.54
N GLY A 148 -29.14 -0.67 -0.89
CA GLY A 148 -29.68 0.60 -0.40
C GLY A 148 -29.27 1.84 -1.21
N ILE A 149 -28.62 1.66 -2.36
CA ILE A 149 -28.31 2.78 -3.27
C ILE A 149 -29.55 3.15 -4.07
N ARG A 150 -29.97 4.41 -4.00
CA ARG A 150 -31.08 4.92 -4.81
C ARG A 150 -30.82 4.67 -6.31
N PRO A 151 -31.80 4.14 -7.08
CA PRO A 151 -31.62 3.84 -8.51
C PRO A 151 -31.09 5.02 -9.33
N GLY A 152 -31.55 6.24 -9.07
CA GLY A 152 -31.05 7.46 -9.73
C GLY A 152 -29.57 7.77 -9.44
N ASN A 153 -29.05 7.39 -8.26
CA ASN A 153 -27.63 7.53 -7.94
C ASN A 153 -26.79 6.49 -8.70
N ALA A 154 -27.30 5.26 -8.80
CA ALA A 154 -26.65 4.19 -9.54
C ALA A 154 -26.59 4.53 -11.04
N ALA A 155 -27.72 4.95 -11.64
CA ALA A 155 -27.77 5.37 -13.04
C ALA A 155 -26.79 6.51 -13.33
N ARG A 156 -26.73 7.54 -12.47
CA ARG A 156 -25.75 8.64 -12.60
C ARG A 156 -24.31 8.16 -12.52
N ALA A 157 -24.01 7.22 -11.62
CA ALA A 157 -22.66 6.64 -11.51
C ALA A 157 -22.25 5.91 -12.81
N ARG A 158 -23.15 5.11 -13.38
CA ARG A 158 -22.93 4.42 -14.67
C ARG A 158 -22.72 5.41 -15.82
N ALA A 159 -23.60 6.41 -15.93
CA ALA A 159 -23.51 7.44 -16.97
C ALA A 159 -22.20 8.25 -16.87
N ALA A 160 -21.77 8.60 -15.66
CA ALA A 160 -20.50 9.29 -15.45
C ALA A 160 -19.28 8.39 -15.74
N ALA A 161 -19.38 7.08 -15.56
CA ALA A 161 -18.33 6.14 -15.93
C ALA A 161 -18.24 5.98 -17.46
N ALA A 162 -19.38 5.92 -18.15
CA ALA A 162 -19.45 5.83 -19.61
C ALA A 162 -18.83 7.06 -20.29
N ARG A 163 -19.15 8.27 -19.84
CA ARG A 163 -18.56 9.52 -20.36
C ARG A 163 -17.04 9.57 -20.21
N ARG A 164 -16.49 8.99 -19.14
CA ARG A 164 -15.03 8.95 -18.93
C ARG A 164 -14.34 7.92 -19.81
N ALA A 165 -15.00 6.82 -20.15
CA ALA A 165 -14.43 5.83 -21.06
C ALA A 165 -14.25 6.36 -22.49
N THR A 166 -14.98 7.42 -22.86
CA THR A 166 -14.88 8.09 -24.16
C THR A 166 -13.90 9.26 -24.19
N GLU A 167 -13.41 9.72 -23.04
CA GLU A 167 -12.47 10.86 -22.91
C GLU A 167 -10.99 10.42 -22.81
N VAL A 168 -10.72 9.11 -22.80
CA VAL A 168 -9.38 8.48 -22.80
C VAL A 168 -9.05 8.00 -24.20
#